data_AF-A0A2E7CWC0-F1
#
_entry.id   AF-A0A2E7CWC0-F1
#
_cell.length_a   1.000
_cell.length_b   1.000
_cell.length_c   1.000
_cell.angle_alpha   90.00
_cell.angle_beta   90.00
_cell.angle_gamma   90.00
#
_symmetry.space_group_name_H-M   'P 1'
#
loop_
_entity.id
_entity.type
_entity.pdbx_description
1 polymer ?
#
loop_
_entity_poly.entity_id
_entity_poly.type
_entity_poly.pdbx_seq_one_letter_code
_entity_poly.pdbx_strand_id
1 'polypeptide(L)' 'MKRQDELVIITKTYDLILWSCNHTGRFPRQHRFVLGERLERSLYDLLETLIQAKYSRERTPLLNDANLKLEILRFQVRLA' A
#
# COMPACT_ATOMS: atom_id res chain seq x y z
N MET A 1 28.21 10.90 -0.88
CA MET A 1 27.30 9.73 -0.96
C MET A 1 26.13 9.99 -0.03
N LYS A 2 24.94 10.32 -0.57
CA LYS A 2 23.73 10.37 0.27
C LYS A 2 23.50 8.95 0.77
N ARG A 3 23.69 8.74 2.07
CA ARG A 3 23.28 7.51 2.75
C ARG A 3 21.87 7.21 2.30
N GLN A 4 21.59 5.93 2.10
CA GLN A 4 20.29 5.40 1.79
C GLN A 4 19.32 5.87 2.88
N ASP A 5 18.75 7.08 2.72
CA ASP A 5 17.43 7.36 3.24
C ASP A 5 16.59 6.25 2.61
N GLU A 6 16.28 5.23 3.41
CA GLU A 6 15.14 4.38 3.09
C GLU A 6 14.05 5.31 2.59
N LEU A 7 13.58 5.06 1.36
CA LEU A 7 12.56 5.91 0.77
C LEU A 7 11.43 5.96 1.77
N VAL A 8 11.23 7.11 2.40
CA VAL A 8 10.30 7.30 3.53
C VAL A 8 8.90 6.78 3.16
N ILE A 9 8.56 6.84 1.88
CA ILE A 9 7.31 6.30 1.34
C ILE A 9 7.20 4.77 1.44
N ILE A 10 8.28 4.00 1.27
CA ILE A 10 8.28 2.54 1.42
C ILE A 10 8.04 2.17 2.88
N THR A 11 8.77 2.80 3.81
CA THR A 11 8.59 2.58 5.25
C THR A 11 7.18 2.96 5.69
N LYS A 12 6.66 4.10 5.25
CA LYS A 12 5.28 4.52 5.56
C LYS A 12 4.22 3.58 4.98
N THR A 13 4.42 3.06 3.78
CA THR A 13 3.49 2.08 3.18
C THR A 13 3.54 0.76 3.94
N TYR A 14 4.72 0.32 4.39
CA TYR A 14 4.87 -0.85 5.24
C TYR A 14 4.16 -0.68 6.59
N ASP A 15 4.34 0.47 7.25
CA ASP A 15 3.64 0.79 8.50
C ASP A 15 2.12 0.82 8.30
N LEU A 16 1.65 1.34 7.17
CA LEU A 16 0.22 1.34 6.80
C LEU A 16 -0.31 -0.08 6.64
N ILE A 17 0.42 -0.99 6.00
CA ILE A 17 0.05 -2.41 5.86
C ILE A 17 -0.10 -3.05 7.25
N LEU A 18 0.89 -2.87 8.13
CA LEU A 18 0.86 -3.41 9.49
C LEU A 18 -0.33 -2.88 10.30
N TRP A 19 -0.61 -1.57 10.18
CA TRP A 19 -1.77 -0.96 10.82
C TRP A 19 -3.08 -1.54 10.28
N SER A 20 -3.20 -1.66 8.94
CA SER A 20 -4.38 -2.21 8.28
C SER A 20 -4.64 -3.66 8.67
N CYS A 21 -3.63 -4.54 8.69
CA CYS A 21 -3.80 -5.94 9.13
C CYS A 21 -4.27 -6.06 10.59
N ASN A 22 -3.78 -5.19 11.48
CA ASN A 22 -4.25 -5.16 12.87
C ASN A 22 -5.69 -4.67 13.00
N HIS A 23 -6.09 -3.73 12.14
CA HIS A 23 -7.43 -3.16 12.14
C HIS A 23 -8.46 -4.13 11.50
N THR A 24 -8.12 -4.74 10.37
CA THR A 24 -8.93 -5.79 9.73
C THR A 24 -9.10 -7.01 10.62
N GLY A 25 -8.14 -7.25 11.50
CA GLY A 25 -8.16 -8.17 12.64
C GLY A 25 -9.43 -8.14 13.49
N ARG A 26 -10.09 -6.99 13.59
CA ARG A 26 -11.20 -6.74 14.52
C ARG A 26 -12.59 -6.82 13.87
N PHE A 27 -12.70 -6.98 12.56
CA PHE A 27 -14.00 -7.06 11.89
C PHE A 27 -14.71 -8.40 12.14
N PRO A 28 -16.06 -8.42 12.21
CA PRO A 28 -16.85 -9.65 12.18
C PRO A 28 -16.50 -10.48 10.94
N ARG A 29 -16.41 -11.81 11.08
CA ARG A 29 -15.91 -12.74 10.04
C ARG A 29 -16.48 -12.50 8.63
N GLN A 30 -17.74 -12.08 8.51
CA GLN A 30 -18.38 -11.82 7.20
C GLN A 30 -17.80 -10.62 6.44
N HIS A 31 -17.50 -9.51 7.11
CA HIS A 31 -16.98 -8.30 6.44
C HIS A 31 -15.45 -8.33 6.30
N ARG A 32 -14.77 -9.04 7.21
CA ARG A 32 -13.31 -9.18 7.22
C ARG A 32 -12.75 -9.83 5.96
N PHE A 33 -13.44 -10.84 5.41
CA PHE A 33 -12.93 -11.59 4.27
C PHE A 33 -13.02 -10.82 2.95
N VAL A 34 -14.11 -10.08 2.71
CA VAL A 34 -14.31 -9.46 1.39
C VAL A 34 -13.58 -8.11 1.28
N LEU A 35 -13.73 -7.24 2.28
CA LEU A 35 -13.13 -5.90 2.24
C LEU A 35 -11.68 -5.93 2.75
N GLY A 36 -11.39 -6.70 3.80
CA GLY A 36 -10.05 -6.80 4.37
C GLY A 36 -9.04 -7.41 3.40
N GLU A 37 -9.37 -8.53 2.75
CA GLU A 37 -8.48 -9.18 1.77
C GLU A 37 -8.20 -8.26 0.57
N ARG A 38 -9.22 -7.59 0.04
CA ARG A 38 -9.07 -6.67 -1.09
C ARG A 38 -8.20 -5.47 -0.73
N LEU A 39 -8.36 -4.93 0.47
CA LEU A 39 -7.56 -3.83 0.99
C LEU A 39 -6.09 -4.27 1.15
N GLU A 40 -5.85 -5.40 1.81
CA GLU A 40 -4.51 -5.95 2.02
C GLU A 40 -3.80 -6.18 0.70
N ARG A 41 -4.46 -6.83 -0.27
CA ARG A 41 -3.89 -7.06 -1.60
C ARG A 41 -3.51 -5.74 -2.29
N SER A 42 -4.39 -4.74 -2.23
CA SER A 42 -4.15 -3.44 -2.86
C SER A 42 -2.99 -2.69 -2.20
N LEU A 43 -2.81 -2.83 -0.87
CA LEU A 43 -1.68 -2.26 -0.13
C LEU A 43 -0.36 -2.97 -0.47
N TYR A 44 -0.36 -4.31 -0.58
CA TYR A 44 0.82 -5.06 -1.01
C TYR A 44 1.24 -4.69 -2.44
N ASP A 45 0.29 -4.57 -3.36
CA ASP A 45 0.54 -4.13 -4.73
C ASP A 45 1.17 -2.72 -4.75
N LEU A 46 0.69 -1.79 -3.92
CA LEU A 46 1.25 -0.45 -3.80
C LEU A 46 2.71 -0.49 -3.32
N LEU A 47 3.00 -1.30 -2.29
CA LEU A 47 4.35 -1.48 -1.77
C LEU A 47 5.28 -2.05 -2.85
N GLU A 48 4.82 -3.05 -3.60
CA GLU A 48 5.58 -3.66 -4.68
C GLU A 48 5.89 -2.63 -5.79
N THR A 49 4.91 -1.86 -6.25
CA THR A 49 5.13 -0.81 -7.27
C THR A 49 6.15 0.23 -6.79
N LEU A 50 6.11 0.63 -5.51
CA LEU A 50 7.08 1.57 -4.93
C LEU A 50 8.50 0.99 -4.85
N ILE A 51 8.62 -0.30 -4.53
CA ILE A 51 9.91 -1.02 -4.55
C ILE A 51 10.42 -1.12 -5.99
N GLN A 52 9.58 -1.47 -6.96
CA GLN A 52 9.96 -1.50 -8.37
C GLN A 52 10.42 -0.12 -8.85
N ALA A 53 9.72 0.95 -8.46
CA ALA A 53 10.10 2.33 -8.76
C ALA A 53 11.47 2.71 -8.17
N LYS A 54 11.85 2.17 -7.00
CA LYS A 54 13.18 2.40 -6.39
C LYS A 54 14.30 1.86 -7.27
N TYR A 55 14.13 0.66 -7.82
CA TYR A 55 15.15 -0.04 -8.61
C TYR A 55 15.08 0.25 -10.11
N SER A 56 13.99 0.83 -10.59
CA SER A 56 13.86 1.24 -11.99
C SER A 56 14.66 2.52 -12.30
N ARG A 57 15.17 2.60 -13.53
CA ARG A 57 15.68 3.84 -14.14
C ARG A 57 14.53 4.77 -14.55
N GLU A 58 13.43 4.19 -15.04
CA GLU A 58 12.21 4.90 -15.43
C GLU A 58 11.17 4.78 -14.32
N ARG A 59 11.19 5.76 -13.41
CA ARG A 59 10.38 5.74 -12.18
C ARG A 59 9.02 6.40 -12.35
N THR A 60 8.92 7.42 -13.22
CA THR A 60 7.70 8.19 -13.46
C THR A 60 6.46 7.34 -13.75
N PRO A 61 6.47 6.35 -14.67
CA PRO A 61 5.29 5.54 -14.93
C PRO A 61 4.88 4.70 -13.69
N LEU A 62 5.86 4.15 -12.97
CA LEU A 62 5.62 3.37 -11.75
C LEU A 62 5.08 4.23 -10.61
N LEU A 63 5.56 5.47 -10.47
CA LEU A 63 5.05 6.41 -9.47
C LEU A 63 3.63 6.89 -9.79
N ASN A 64 3.29 7.06 -11.07
CA ASN A 64 1.93 7.36 -11.49
C ASN A 64 0.97 6.20 -11.20
N ASP A 65 1.40 4.97 -11.48
CA ASP A 65 0.65 3.76 -11.14
C ASP A 65 0.44 3.62 -9.62
N ALA A 66 1.51 3.82 -8.83
CA ALA A 66 1.42 3.84 -7.37
C ALA A 66 0.46 4.91 -6.86
N ASN A 67 0.46 6.11 -7.46
CA ASN A 67 -0.47 7.17 -7.08
C ASN A 67 -1.93 6.81 -7.36
N LEU A 68 -2.20 6.18 -8.51
CA LEU A 68 -3.55 5.71 -8.85
C LEU A 68 -4.02 4.62 -7.87
N LYS A 69 -3.15 3.66 -7.54
CA LYS A 69 -3.43 2.61 -6.55
C LYS A 69 -3.74 3.21 -5.18
N LEU A 70 -3.00 4.23 -4.75
CA LEU A 70 -3.24 4.95 -3.51
C LEU A 70 -4.60 5.64 -3.49
N GLU A 71 -5.02 6.23 -4.61
CA GLU A 71 -6.32 6.88 -4.72
C GLU A 71 -7.46 5.86 -4.61
N ILE A 72 -7.34 4.71 -5.29
CA ILE A 72 -8.29 3.60 -5.17
C ILE A 72 -8.37 3.10 -3.71
N LEU A 73 -7.22 2.93 -3.05
CA LEU A 73 -7.14 2.55 -1.64
C LEU A 73 -7.87 3.54 -0.73
N ARG A 74 -7.76 4.85 -0.96
CA ARG A 74 -8.50 5.85 -0.17
C ARG A 74 -10.01 5.66 -0.26
N PHE A 75 -10.54 5.32 -1.43
CA PHE A 75 -11.96 5.02 -1.58
C PHE A 75 -12.34 3.69 -0.91
N GLN A 76 -11.49 2.66 -1.00
CA GLN A 76 -11.72 1.39 -0.31
C GLN A 76 -11.76 1.54 1.21
N VAL A 77 -10.86 2.34 1.79
CA VAL A 77 -10.83 2.64 3.24
C VAL A 77 -12.10 3.38 3.68
N ARG A 78 -12.64 4.30 2.86
CA ARG A 78 -13.89 5.01 3.19
C ARG A 78 -15.13 4.12 3.18
N LEU A 79 -15.09 2.97 2.50
CA LEU A 79 -16.18 2.01 2.42
C LEU A 79 -16.16 0.95 3.54
N ALA A 80 -15.04 0.83 4.27
CA ALA A 80 -14.83 -0.12 5.36
C ALA A 80 -15.21 0.50 6.71
#